data_AF-A0A6M7Y3P0-F1
#
_entry.id   AF-A0A6M7Y3P0-F1
#
_cell.length_a   1.000
_cell.length_b   1.000
_cell.length_c   1.000
_cell.angle_alpha   90.00
_cell.angle_beta   90.00
_cell.angle_gamma   90.00
#
_symmetry.space_group_name_H-M   'P 1'
#
loop_
_entity.id
_entity.type
_entity.pdbx_description
1 polymer ?
#
loop_
_entity_poly.entity_id
_entity_poly.type
_entity_poly.pdbx_seq_one_letter_code
_entity_poly.pdbx_strand_id
1 'polypeptide(L)'
;MTVEQCRAARALLDWSQARLSAKAQVSEGTVRDFEKSKRVPAGDVLVALRSALELAGVAFLRDGETVHGGPGVRFSTSTASRTPIQDGEAGIIQNSDM
;
A
#
# COMPACT_ATOMS: atom_id res chain seq x y z
N MET A 1 6.67 7.72 -4.30
CA MET A 1 5.39 7.06 -4.63
C MET A 1 4.38 8.17 -4.61
N THR A 2 3.61 8.35 -5.69
CA THR A 2 2.54 9.36 -5.68
C THR A 2 1.32 8.86 -4.92
N VAL A 3 0.40 9.77 -4.62
CA VAL A 3 -0.87 9.44 -3.97
C VAL A 3 -1.70 8.49 -4.86
N GLU A 4 -1.71 8.73 -6.16
CA GLU A 4 -2.39 7.93 -7.17
C GLU A 4 -1.81 6.51 -7.21
N GLN A 5 -0.48 6.40 -7.20
CA GLN A 5 0.20 5.11 -7.16
C GLN A 5 -0.09 4.33 -5.88
N CYS A 6 -0.20 4.99 -4.73
CA CYS A 6 -0.57 4.35 -3.46
C CYS A 6 -1.98 3.75 -3.53
N ARG A 7 -2.97 4.54 -3.97
CA ARG A 7 -4.36 4.08 -4.14
C ARG A 7 -4.45 2.95 -5.16
N ALA A 8 -3.76 3.08 -6.29
CA ALA A 8 -3.75 2.07 -7.34
C ALA A 8 -3.10 0.76 -6.87
N ALA A 9 -1.98 0.83 -6.14
CA ALA A 9 -1.33 -0.36 -5.59
C ALA A 9 -2.22 -1.10 -4.60
N ARG A 10 -2.91 -0.37 -3.69
CA ARG A 10 -3.91 -1.01 -2.81
C ARG A 10 -5.04 -1.64 -3.58
N ALA A 11 -5.56 -0.97 -4.62
CA ALA A 11 -6.63 -1.52 -5.45
C ALA A 11 -6.19 -2.80 -6.17
N LEU A 12 -4.96 -2.85 -6.70
CA LEU A 12 -4.39 -4.07 -7.28
C LEU A 12 -4.28 -5.22 -6.28
N LEU A 13 -3.96 -4.92 -5.02
CA LEU A 13 -3.80 -5.92 -3.96
C LEU A 13 -5.10 -6.27 -3.25
N ASP A 14 -6.21 -5.59 -3.56
CA ASP A 14 -7.46 -5.61 -2.79
C ASP A 14 -7.26 -5.32 -1.29
N TRP A 15 -6.41 -4.33 -0.97
CA TRP A 15 -6.08 -3.95 0.40
C TRP A 15 -6.89 -2.75 0.89
N SER A 16 -7.40 -2.82 2.12
CA SER A 16 -7.93 -1.67 2.85
C SER A 16 -6.82 -0.72 3.34
N GLN A 17 -7.19 0.51 3.74
CA GLN A 17 -6.24 1.44 4.39
C GLN A 17 -5.67 0.85 5.68
N ALA A 18 -6.52 0.19 6.49
CA ALA A 18 -6.13 -0.50 7.72
C ALA A 18 -5.09 -1.61 7.47
N ARG A 19 -5.25 -2.38 6.39
CA ARG A 19 -4.30 -3.44 6.02
C ARG A 19 -2.95 -2.85 5.61
N LEU A 20 -2.95 -1.79 4.80
CA LEU A 20 -1.72 -1.10 4.44
C LEU A 20 -1.02 -0.50 5.67
N SER A 21 -1.75 0.15 6.57
CA SER A 21 -1.17 0.71 7.79
C SER A 21 -0.54 -0.35 8.69
N ALA A 22 -1.21 -1.51 8.86
CA ALA A 22 -0.68 -2.63 9.63
C ALA A 22 0.59 -3.21 9.01
N LYS A 23 0.62 -3.40 7.68
CA LYS A 23 1.79 -3.94 6.96
C LYS A 23 2.96 -2.96 6.90
N ALA A 24 2.68 -1.65 6.88
CA ALA A 24 3.69 -0.59 6.86
C ALA A 24 4.10 -0.12 8.26
N GLN A 25 3.48 -0.62 9.34
CA GLN A 25 3.74 -0.22 10.73
C GLN A 25 3.57 1.30 10.96
N VAL A 26 2.50 1.87 10.39
CA VAL A 26 2.13 3.29 10.57
C VAL A 26 0.68 3.41 11.00
N SER A 27 0.23 4.59 11.42
CA SER A 27 -1.19 4.78 11.77
C SER A 27 -2.09 4.76 10.53
N GLU A 28 -3.32 4.25 10.65
CA GLU A 28 -4.31 4.30 9.57
C GLU A 28 -4.63 5.76 9.17
N GLY A 29 -4.65 6.68 10.14
CA GLY A 29 -4.82 8.11 9.90
C GLY A 29 -3.75 8.68 8.97
N THR A 30 -2.49 8.25 9.13
CA THR A 30 -1.38 8.64 8.26
C THR A 30 -1.60 8.19 6.82
N VAL A 31 -2.06 6.95 6.61
CA VAL A 31 -2.39 6.42 5.28
C VAL A 31 -3.54 7.23 4.66
N ARG A 32 -4.60 7.46 5.43
CA ARG A 32 -5.77 8.20 4.97
C ARG A 32 -5.46 9.64 4.59
N ASP A 33 -4.65 10.35 5.38
CA ASP A 33 -4.27 11.73 5.11
C ASP A 33 -3.34 11.85 3.90
N PHE A 34 -2.43 10.90 3.73
CA PHE A 34 -1.62 10.78 2.52
C PHE A 34 -2.49 10.55 1.29
N GLU A 35 -3.41 9.58 1.34
CA GLU A 35 -4.26 9.24 0.19
C GLU A 35 -5.26 10.33 -0.19
N LYS A 36 -5.57 11.24 0.73
CA LYS A 36 -6.38 12.45 0.49
C LYS A 36 -5.55 13.68 0.11
N SER A 37 -4.24 13.54 -0.09
CA SER A 37 -3.31 14.63 -0.37
C SER A 37 -3.37 15.76 0.68
N LYS A 38 -3.76 15.46 1.93
CA LYS A 38 -3.84 16.45 3.01
C LYS A 38 -2.48 16.80 3.59
N ARG A 39 -1.55 15.85 3.58
CA ARG A 39 -0.19 15.98 4.09
C ARG A 39 0.73 15.07 3.30
N VAL A 40 1.95 15.54 3.07
CA VAL A 40 3.06 14.69 2.59
C VAL A 40 3.68 14.02 3.82
N PRO A 41 3.64 12.69 3.95
CA PRO A 41 4.29 12.00 5.06
C PRO A 41 5.79 12.23 5.05
N ALA A 42 6.42 12.03 6.21
CA ALA A 42 7.87 12.00 6.31
C ALA A 42 8.46 10.91 5.38
N GLY A 43 9.72 11.10 4.97
CA GLY A 43 10.35 10.25 3.96
C GLY A 43 10.44 8.78 4.36
N ASP A 44 10.70 8.51 5.64
CA ASP A 44 10.68 7.18 6.26
C ASP A 44 9.31 6.51 6.17
N VAL A 45 8.22 7.25 6.44
CA VAL A 45 6.85 6.76 6.30
C VAL A 45 6.53 6.44 4.83
N LEU A 46 6.93 7.29 3.90
CA LEU A 46 6.73 7.02 2.46
C LEU A 46 7.50 5.78 2.00
N VAL A 47 8.70 5.56 2.53
CA VAL A 47 9.49 4.35 2.27
C VAL A 47 8.79 3.13 2.87
N ALA A 48 8.32 3.18 4.12
CA ALA A 48 7.61 2.07 4.76
C ALA A 48 6.34 1.66 3.98
N LEU A 49 5.54 2.63 3.56
CA LEU A 49 4.34 2.39 2.76
C LEU A 49 4.66 1.76 1.40
N ARG A 50 5.67 2.30 0.69
CA ARG A 50 6.12 1.76 -0.58
C ARG A 50 6.62 0.32 -0.42
N SER A 51 7.49 0.07 0.55
CA SER A 51 8.09 -1.25 0.79
C SER A 51 7.03 -2.29 1.14
N ALA A 52 6.04 -1.95 1.96
CA ALA A 52 4.95 -2.86 2.29
C ALA A 52 4.15 -3.31 1.06
N LEU A 53 3.90 -2.38 0.13
CA LEU A 53 3.22 -2.67 -1.14
C LEU A 53 4.12 -3.49 -2.08
N GLU A 54 5.40 -3.12 -2.21
CA GLU A 54 6.36 -3.86 -3.05
C GLU A 54 6.56 -5.31 -2.58
N LEU A 55 6.68 -5.52 -1.27
CA LEU A 55 6.76 -6.86 -0.65
C LEU A 55 5.49 -7.69 -0.87
N ALA A 56 4.33 -7.04 -1.02
CA ALA A 56 3.07 -7.72 -1.34
C ALA A 56 2.94 -8.10 -2.82
N GLY A 57 3.91 -7.74 -3.66
CA GLY A 57 3.96 -8.17 -5.05
C GLY A 57 3.50 -7.11 -6.04
N VAL A 58 3.55 -5.82 -5.71
CA VAL A 58 3.46 -4.75 -6.72
C VAL A 58 4.84 -4.18 -7.06
N ALA A 59 4.96 -3.59 -8.24
CA ALA A 59 6.10 -2.80 -8.66
C ALA A 59 5.62 -1.42 -9.11
N PHE A 60 6.33 -0.37 -8.69
CA PHE A 60 6.01 1.00 -9.05
C PHE A 60 6.83 1.42 -10.27
N LEU A 61 6.13 1.95 -11.27
CA LEU A 61 6.73 2.45 -12.50
C LEU A 61 6.94 3.96 -12.40
N ARG A 62 8.12 4.43 -12.80
CA ARG A 62 8.43 5.86 -12.97
C ARG A 62 7.96 6.35 -14.33
N ASP A 63 7.92 7.66 -14.48
CA ASP A 63 7.67 8.30 -15.77
C ASP A 63 8.66 7.81 -16.83
N GLY A 64 8.17 7.43 -18.01
CA GLY A 64 8.98 6.88 -19.10
C GLY A 64 9.50 5.45 -18.90
N GLU A 65 9.16 4.75 -17.81
CA GLU A 65 9.63 3.37 -17.57
C GLU A 65 8.96 2.34 -18.50
N THR A 66 7.93 2.73 -19.25
CA THR A 66 7.37 1.96 -20.36
C THR A 66 7.17 2.88 -21.56
N VAL A 67 7.51 2.38 -22.75
CA VAL A 67 7.77 3.07 -24.03
C VAL A 67 6.91 4.32 -24.33
N HIS A 68 5.66 4.38 -23.83
CA HIS A 68 4.83 5.59 -23.79
C HIS A 68 3.89 5.60 -22.56
N GLY A 69 4.40 5.91 -21.37
CA GLY A 69 3.59 5.93 -20.14
C GLY A 69 4.12 6.84 -19.04
N GLY A 70 3.22 7.23 -18.14
CA GLY A 70 3.52 7.98 -16.91
C GLY A 70 3.69 7.09 -15.68
N PRO A 71 3.81 7.68 -14.47
CA PRO A 71 3.89 6.94 -13.23
C PRO A 71 2.74 5.94 -13.07
N GLY A 72 3.07 4.69 -12.75
CA GLY A 72 2.09 3.61 -12.69
C GLY A 72 2.43 2.56 -11.64
N VAL A 73 1.58 1.53 -11.56
CA VAL A 73 1.80 0.35 -10.72
C VAL A 73 1.40 -0.90 -11.49
N ARG A 74 2.13 -1.99 -11.29
CA ARG A 74 1.84 -3.30 -11.88
C ARG A 74 2.10 -4.39 -10.85
N PHE A 75 1.63 -5.61 -11.10
CA PHE A 75 2.12 -6.76 -10.35
C PHE A 75 3.60 -7.02 -10.67
N SER A 76 4.37 -7.42 -9.66
CA SER A 76 5.73 -7.90 -9.87
C SER A 76 5.68 -9.26 -10.56
N THR A 77 6.65 -9.53 -11.42
CA THR A 77 6.77 -10.82 -12.13
C THR A 77 7.26 -11.96 -11.23
N SER A 78 7.22 -11.79 -9.91
CA SER A 78 7.77 -12.81 -9.01
C SER A 78 6.96 -14.10 -9.14
N THR A 79 7.61 -15.11 -9.71
CA THR A 79 7.19 -16.52 -9.80
C THR A 79 6.99 -17.17 -8.43
N ALA A 80 7.13 -16.45 -7.32
CA ALA A 80 6.75 -16.94 -6.00
C ALA A 80 5.22 -16.92 -5.86
N SER A 81 4.62 -18.07 -6.12
CA SER A 81 3.28 -18.52 -5.73
C SER A 81 2.42 -17.45 -5.03
N ARG A 82 1.42 -16.94 -5.76
CA ARG A 82 0.23 -16.34 -5.14
C ARG A 82 -0.43 -17.41 -4.27
N THR A 83 -0.05 -17.51 -3.00
CA THR A 83 -0.95 -18.09 -2.01
C THR A 83 -2.09 -17.08 -1.88
N PRO A 84 -3.35 -17.45 -2.20
CA PRO A 84 -4.47 -16.58 -1.87
C PRO A 84 -4.51 -16.52 -0.36
N ILE A 85 -3.97 -15.44 0.22
CA ILE A 85 -4.14 -15.21 1.65
C ILE A 85 -5.61 -14.77 1.81
N GLN A 86 -6.50 -15.75 2.04
CA GLN A 86 -7.76 -15.51 2.72
C GLN A 86 -7.42 -15.14 4.16
N ASP A 87 -7.11 -13.87 4.40
CA ASP A 87 -7.18 -13.34 5.75
C ASP A 87 -8.62 -12.90 5.97
N GLY A 88 -9.36 -13.74 6.69
CA GLY A 88 -10.59 -13.35 7.34
C GLY A 88 -10.40 -12.04 8.11
N GLU A 89 -11.46 -11.24 8.08
CA GLU A 89 -11.87 -10.24 9.06
C GLU A 89 -10.75 -9.64 9.93
N ALA A 90 -10.53 -8.34 9.74
CA ALA A 90 -9.86 -7.52 10.74
C ALA A 90 -10.49 -7.83 12.11
N GLY A 91 -9.74 -8.51 12.96
CA GLY A 91 -10.14 -8.83 14.31
C GLY A 91 -10.59 -7.54 15.00
N ILE A 92 -11.82 -7.59 15.52
CA ILE A 92 -12.38 -6.59 16.43
C ILE A 92 -11.37 -6.45 17.57
N ILE A 93 -10.64 -5.34 17.61
CA ILE A 93 -9.97 -4.89 18.83
C ILE A 93 -11.07 -4.56 19.84
N GLN A 94 -11.42 -5.52 20.69
CA GLN A 94 -12.18 -5.25 21.90
C GLN A 94 -11.30 -4.39 22.81
N ASN A 95 -11.48 -3.07 22.74
CA ASN A 95 -11.10 -2.20 23.84
C ASN A 95 -12.16 -2.38 24.94
N SER A 96 -11.99 -3.40 25.78
CA SER A 96 -12.73 -3.51 27.03
C SER A 96 -12.11 -2.55 28.04
N ASP A 97 -12.92 -1.56 28.44
CA ASP A 97 -12.68 -0.71 29.59
C ASP A 97 -12.43 -1.53 30.87
N MET A 98 -11.42 -1.13 31.64
CA MET A 98 -11.41 -1.17 33.10
C MET A 98 -10.47 -0.08 33.64
#